data_AF-A0A356KV70-F1
#
_entry.id   AF-A0A356KV70-F1
#
_cell.length_a   1.000
_cell.length_b   1.000
_cell.length_c   1.000
_cell.angle_alpha   90.00
_cell.angle_beta   90.00
_cell.angle_gamma   90.00
#
_symmetry.space_group_name_H-M   'P 1'
#
loop_
_entity.id
_entity.type
_entity.pdbx_description
1 polymer ?
#
loop_
_entity_poly.entity_id
_entity_poly.type
_entity_poly.pdbx_seq_one_letter_code
_entity_poly.pdbx_strand_id
1 'polypeptide(L)' 'YCGSRAGKARSDELSTAEALDLVEQIADMGCREMTLIGGEAYLRPDWTEIARAAVERGLTVSMTTGG' A
#
# COMPACT_ATOMS: atom_id res chain seq x y z
N TYR A 1 -19.71 7.72 -2.97
CA TYR A 1 -19.99 7.20 -1.61
C TYR A 1 -18.66 6.71 -1.06
N CYS A 2 -18.04 7.48 -0.18
CA CYS A 2 -16.66 7.22 0.29
C CYS A 2 -16.70 6.18 1.41
N GLY A 3 -16.33 4.93 1.11
CA GLY A 3 -16.29 3.82 2.08
C GLY A 3 -15.11 3.89 3.04
N SER A 4 -14.04 4.60 2.67
CA SER A 4 -12.90 4.89 3.53
C SER A 4 -13.14 6.23 4.22
N ARG A 5 -13.35 6.25 5.55
CA ARG A 5 -13.36 7.49 6.34
C ARG A 5 -11.95 8.09 6.40
N ALA A 6 -11.44 8.58 5.28
CA ALA A 6 -10.03 8.84 5.06
C ALA A 6 -9.60 10.28 5.41
N GLY A 7 -10.26 10.90 6.39
CA GLY A 7 -9.96 12.27 6.80
C GLY A 7 -8.84 12.38 7.84
N LYS A 8 -8.56 11.31 8.60
CA LYS A 8 -7.45 11.26 9.57
C LYS A 8 -6.72 9.94 9.40
N ALA A 9 -5.39 10.02 9.42
CA ALA A 9 -4.57 8.83 9.62
C ALA A 9 -5.07 8.11 10.86
N ARG A 10 -5.32 6.80 10.74
CA ARG A 10 -5.77 6.04 11.90
C ARG A 10 -4.59 5.89 12.88
N SER A 11 -4.90 5.74 14.17
CA SER A 11 -3.89 5.61 15.22
C SER A 11 -3.04 4.35 15.08
N ASP A 12 -3.51 3.40 14.29
CA ASP A 12 -3.04 2.04 14.09
C ASP A 12 -2.60 1.78 12.63
N GLU A 13 -2.17 2.81 11.91
CA GLU A 13 -1.57 2.62 10.59
C GLU A 13 -0.23 1.88 10.68
N LEU A 14 0.00 0.97 9.73
CA LEU A 14 1.26 0.24 9.63
C LEU A 14 2.42 1.23 9.51
N SER A 15 3.44 1.03 10.35
CA SER A 15 4.76 1.62 10.13
C SER A 15 5.33 1.21 8.77
N THR A 16 6.39 1.89 8.31
CA THR A 16 7.08 1.53 7.07
C THR A 16 7.62 0.11 7.12
N ALA A 17 8.20 -0.30 8.26
CA ALA A 17 8.73 -1.65 8.44
C ALA A 17 7.63 -2.72 8.31
N GLU A 18 6.47 -2.50 8.95
CA GLU A 18 5.34 -3.42 8.86
C GLU A 18 4.73 -3.47 7.45
N ALA A 19 4.72 -2.35 6.73
CA ALA A 19 4.24 -2.33 5.35
C ALA A 19 5.18 -3.07 4.39
N LEU A 20 6.50 -2.96 4.58
CA LEU A 20 7.49 -3.70 3.79
C LEU A 20 7.44 -5.20 4.10
N ASP A 21 7.32 -5.58 5.37
CA ASP A 21 7.15 -6.98 5.77
C ASP A 21 5.86 -7.59 5.19
N LEU A 22 4.78 -6.81 5.15
CA LEU A 22 3.54 -7.23 4.49
C LEU A 22 3.73 -7.47 2.98
N VAL A 23 4.49 -6.61 2.28
CA VAL A 23 4.80 -6.80 0.86
C VAL A 23 5.56 -8.11 0.63
N GLU A 24 6.52 -8.44 1.49
CA GLU A 24 7.25 -9.71 1.44
C GLU A 24 6.31 -10.90 1.60
N GLN A 25 5.43 -10.87 2.61
CA GLN A 25 4.45 -11.93 2.82
C GLN A 25 3.50 -12.10 1.62
N ILE A 26 3.06 -10.99 1.01
CA ILE A 26 2.21 -11.01 -0.19
C ILE A 26 2.94 -11.65 -1.37
N ALA A 27 4.20 -11.29 -1.61
CA ALA A 27 5.00 -11.87 -2.68
C ALA A 27 5.25 -13.38 -2.46
N ASP A 28 5.54 -13.78 -1.22
CA ASP A 28 5.78 -15.20 -0.87
C ASP A 28 4.53 -16.07 -1.00
N MET A 29 3.33 -15.48 -0.87
CA MET A 29 2.07 -16.16 -1.19
C MET A 29 1.87 -16.37 -2.71
N GLY A 30 2.75 -15.86 -3.57
CA GLY A 30 2.67 -15.98 -5.02
C GLY A 30 1.69 -14.99 -5.67
N CYS A 31 1.37 -13.89 -4.99
CA CYS A 31 0.57 -12.82 -5.57
C CYS A 31 1.28 -12.22 -6.79
N ARG A 32 0.50 -11.80 -7.79
CA ARG A 32 1.00 -11.20 -9.03
C ARG A 32 0.69 -9.71 -9.13
N GLU A 33 -0.35 -9.26 -8.45
CA GLU A 33 -0.81 -7.88 -8.50
C GLU A 33 -1.16 -7.40 -7.09
N MET A 34 -0.82 -6.14 -6.81
CA MET A 34 -1.15 -5.44 -5.58
C MET A 34 -1.66 -4.04 -5.94
N THR A 35 -2.83 -3.66 -5.42
CA THR A 35 -3.38 -2.31 -5.59
C THR A 35 -3.28 -1.53 -4.29
N LEU A 36 -2.58 -0.39 -4.32
CA LEU A 36 -2.57 0.58 -3.25
C LEU A 36 -3.89 1.36 -3.26
N ILE A 37 -4.66 1.24 -2.17
CA ILE A 37 -5.96 1.88 -1.98
C ILE A 37 -5.99 2.67 -0.66
N GLY A 38 -6.92 3.61 -0.52
CA GLY A 38 -7.04 4.42 0.70
C GLY A 38 -8.08 5.54 0.55
N GLY A 39 -7.89 6.64 1.29
CA GLY A 39 -8.42 7.91 0.83
C GLY A 39 -7.53 8.44 -0.27
N GLU A 40 -6.35 8.89 0.15
CA GLU A 40 -5.30 9.38 -0.72
C GLU A 40 -4.00 8.63 -0.44
N ALA A 41 -3.82 7.49 -1.11
CA ALA A 41 -2.68 6.59 -0.88
C ALA A 41 -1.31 7.30 -1.09
N TYR A 42 -1.26 8.34 -1.93
CA TYR A 42 -0.05 9.14 -2.16
C TYR A 42 0.30 10.11 -1.02
N LEU A 43 -0.60 10.35 -0.06
CA LEU A 43 -0.30 11.19 1.11
C LEU A 43 0.55 10.44 2.15
N ARG A 44 0.63 9.11 2.05
CA ARG A 44 1.51 8.31 2.89
C ARG A 44 2.97 8.54 2.45
N PRO A 45 3.85 9.11 3.29
CA PRO A 45 5.18 9.61 2.85
C PRO A 45 6.12 8.54 2.28
N ASP A 46 5.93 7.28 2.67
CA ASP A 46 6.72 6.11 2.27
C ASP A 46 6.05 5.27 1.16
N TRP A 47 5.00 5.78 0.50
CA TRP A 47 4.26 5.00 -0.52
C TRP A 47 5.13 4.54 -1.69
N THR A 48 6.10 5.35 -2.12
CA THR A 48 7.02 5.01 -3.21
C THR A 48 8.00 3.91 -2.83
N GLU A 49 8.41 3.86 -1.56
CA GLU A 49 9.29 2.82 -1.02
C GLU A 49 8.58 1.47 -1.00
N ILE A 50 7.33 1.46 -0.53
CA ILE A 50 6.46 0.27 -0.51
C ILE A 50 6.19 -0.23 -1.93
N ALA A 51 5.85 0.68 -2.85
CA ALA A 51 5.62 0.33 -4.25
C ALA A 51 6.87 -0.25 -4.92
N ARG A 52 8.05 0.33 -4.64
CA ARG A 52 9.33 -0.18 -5.16
C ARG A 52 9.62 -1.60 -4.65
N ALA A 53 9.48 -1.83 -3.35
CA ALA A 53 9.70 -3.16 -2.76
C ALA A 53 8.80 -4.22 -3.42
N ALA A 54 7.55 -3.88 -3.68
CA ALA A 54 6.63 -4.79 -4.36
C ALA A 54 7.06 -5.09 -5.80
N VAL A 55 7.47 -4.08 -6.57
CA VAL A 55 7.98 -4.27 -7.93
C VAL A 55 9.26 -5.10 -7.96
N GLU A 56 10.19 -4.89 -7.02
CA GLU A 56 11.43 -5.67 -6.89
C GLU A 56 11.14 -7.17 -6.63
N ARG A 57 10.02 -7.48 -5.99
CA ARG A 57 9.54 -8.85 -5.76
C ARG A 57 8.68 -9.42 -6.89
N GLY A 58 8.54 -8.69 -7.99
CA GLY A 58 7.82 -9.13 -9.19
C GLY A 58 6.32 -8.89 -9.16
N LEU A 59 5.82 -8.09 -8.21
CA LEU A 59 4.42 -7.68 -8.17
C LEU A 59 4.16 -6.56 -9.19
N THR A 60 3.03 -6.66 -9.88
CA THR A 60 2.46 -5.52 -10.61
C THR A 60 1.76 -4.62 -9.60
N VAL A 61 2.17 -3.36 -9.51
CA VAL A 61 1.58 -2.39 -8.57
C VAL A 61 0.68 -1.41 -9.30
N SER A 62 -0.57 -1.30 -8.87
CA SER A 62 -1.52 -0.28 -9.30
C SER A 62 -1.94 0.60 -8.11
N MET A 63 -2.46 1.81 -8.37
CA MET A 63 -2.94 2.70 -7.32
C MET A 63 -4.31 3.26 -7.69
N THR A 64 -5.24 3.26 -6.73
CA THR A 64 -6.55 3.90 -6.88
C THR A 64 -6.64 5.07 -5.91
N THR A 65 -6.95 6.25 -6.44
CA THR A 65 -7.15 7.49 -5.67
C THR A 65 -8.58 7.97 -5.84
N GLY A 66 -9.21 8.42 -4.75
CA GLY A 66 -10.56 8.99 -4.80
C GLY A 66 -10.46 10.50 -5.05
N GLY A 67 -10.42 10.91 -6.32
CA GLY A 67 -10.46 12.34 -6.66
C GLY A 67 -11.71 13.07 -6.15
#